data_AF-A0A2B9Q2L9-F1
#
_entry.id   AF-A0A2B9Q2L9-F1
#
_cell.length_a   1.000
_cell.length_b   1.000
_cell.length_c   1.000
_cell.angle_alpha   90.00
_cell.angle_beta   90.00
_cell.angle_gamma   90.00
#
_symmetry.space_group_name_H-M   'P 1'
#
loop_
_entity.id
_entity.type
_entity.pdbx_description
1 polymer ?
#
loop_
_entity_poly.entity_id
_entity_poly.type
_entity_poly.pdbx_seq_one_letter_code
_entity_poly.pdbx_strand_id
1 'polypeptide(L)'
;MTKTTKLYADGIFVSEDEMLIQDLKMVTEAKKHLSEEQHDVLYKQFCNKIRESLNIENVIGVALSDDEKEVYVPFFAIDATEKNSYTLGYNFEEGNFYMELEQHPSLEIIDLEIEEVKEEIEFAVDFEDAKEFVEQLNGLHELREATASYLESLEKLEEIAKQIQMLVAMACITCPNVLKQNK
;
A
#
# COMPACT_ATOMS: atom_id res chain seq x y z
N MET A 1 -11.97 12.42 -9.24
CA MET A 1 -10.53 12.48 -8.90
C MET A 1 -10.36 11.84 -7.53
N THR A 2 -9.95 10.58 -7.48
CA THR A 2 -9.53 9.93 -6.24
C THR A 2 -8.28 10.64 -5.74
N LYS A 3 -8.34 11.21 -4.53
CA LYS A 3 -7.18 11.85 -3.90
C LYS A 3 -6.27 10.74 -3.42
N THR A 4 -5.34 10.25 -4.23
CA THR A 4 -4.38 9.24 -3.77
C THR A 4 -3.52 9.81 -2.64
N THR A 5 -3.55 9.13 -1.49
CA THR A 5 -2.71 9.49 -0.34
C THR A 5 -1.30 9.00 -0.63
N LYS A 6 -0.36 9.93 -0.79
CA LYS A 6 1.06 9.63 -0.99
C LYS A 6 1.80 9.67 0.34
N LEU A 7 2.57 8.63 0.62
CA LEU A 7 3.56 8.61 1.69
C LEU A 7 4.95 8.63 1.07
N TYR A 8 5.72 9.70 1.30
CA TYR A 8 7.08 9.80 0.78
C TYR A 8 8.06 8.98 1.60
N ALA A 9 9.12 8.48 0.95
CA ALA A 9 10.18 7.75 1.61
C ALA A 9 10.98 8.66 2.54
N ASP A 10 11.39 8.12 3.70
CA ASP A 10 12.21 8.81 4.69
C ASP A 10 13.69 8.86 4.26
N GLY A 11 14.07 8.01 3.32
CA GLY A 11 15.36 8.02 2.66
C GLY A 11 15.52 6.87 1.69
N ILE A 12 16.71 6.81 1.08
CA ILE A 12 17.04 5.86 0.02
C ILE A 12 18.41 5.28 0.32
N PHE A 13 18.51 3.95 0.38
CA PHE A 13 19.81 3.28 0.28
C PHE A 13 20.15 3.09 -1.19
N VAL A 14 21.40 3.39 -1.54
CA VAL A 14 21.94 3.19 -2.90
C VAL A 14 22.98 2.10 -2.84
N SER A 15 22.88 1.12 -3.74
CA SER A 15 23.83 0.02 -3.84
C SER A 15 24.29 -0.18 -5.28
N GLU A 16 25.61 -0.31 -5.46
CA GLU A 16 26.26 -0.68 -6.73
C GLU A 16 26.60 -2.17 -6.79
N ASP A 17 26.04 -3.00 -5.89
CA ASP A 17 26.31 -4.43 -5.85
C ASP A 17 25.79 -5.13 -7.11
N GLU A 18 26.71 -5.64 -7.94
CA GLU A 18 26.43 -6.35 -9.19
C GLU A 18 25.47 -7.53 -8.98
N MET A 19 25.56 -8.23 -7.85
CA MET A 19 24.67 -9.35 -7.55
C MET A 19 23.25 -8.87 -7.27
N LEU A 20 23.10 -7.77 -6.52
CA LEU A 20 21.79 -7.19 -6.24
C LEU A 20 21.13 -6.62 -7.51
N ILE A 21 21.93 -5.98 -8.37
CA ILE A 21 21.48 -5.48 -9.68
C ILE A 21 20.99 -6.66 -10.54
N GLN A 22 21.75 -7.75 -10.60
CA GLN A 22 21.38 -8.95 -11.35
C GLN A 22 20.11 -9.60 -10.80
N ASP A 23 20.00 -9.74 -9.48
CA ASP A 23 18.82 -10.29 -8.82
C ASP A 23 17.56 -9.45 -9.17
N LEU A 24 17.64 -8.12 -9.09
CA LEU A 24 16.53 -7.23 -9.45
C LEU A 24 16.13 -7.36 -10.92
N LYS A 25 17.11 -7.44 -11.83
CA LYS A 25 16.85 -7.66 -13.27
C LYS A 25 16.12 -8.99 -13.50
N MET A 26 16.53 -10.06 -12.80
CA MET A 26 15.88 -11.36 -12.90
C MET A 26 14.44 -11.34 -12.39
N VAL A 27 14.18 -10.69 -11.25
CA VAL A 27 12.83 -10.54 -10.69
C VAL A 27 11.94 -9.73 -11.64
N THR A 28 12.47 -8.62 -12.19
CA THR A 28 11.73 -7.77 -13.14
C THR A 28 11.40 -8.52 -14.43
N GLU A 29 12.32 -9.33 -14.95
CA GLU A 29 12.08 -10.14 -16.15
C GLU A 29 11.04 -11.24 -15.90
N ALA A 30 11.05 -11.86 -14.71
CA ALA A 30 10.09 -12.90 -14.33
C ALA A 30 8.63 -12.43 -14.42
N LYS A 31 8.37 -11.12 -14.25
CA LYS A 31 7.03 -10.52 -14.41
C LYS A 31 6.41 -10.80 -15.79
N LYS A 32 7.22 -11.01 -16.84
CA LYS A 32 6.73 -11.32 -18.19
C LYS A 32 6.24 -12.76 -18.35
N HIS A 33 6.57 -13.63 -17.40
CA HIS A 33 6.37 -15.08 -17.51
C HIS A 33 5.51 -15.66 -16.39
N LEU A 34 5.31 -14.92 -15.31
CA LEU A 34 4.52 -15.33 -14.15
C LEU A 34 3.17 -14.63 -14.14
N SER A 35 2.17 -15.23 -13.49
CA SER A 35 0.97 -14.50 -13.10
C SER A 35 1.31 -13.41 -12.08
N GLU A 36 0.43 -12.43 -11.91
CA GLU A 36 0.60 -11.35 -10.94
C GLU A 36 0.81 -11.88 -9.52
N GLU A 37 -0.05 -12.80 -9.06
CA GLU A 37 0.11 -13.43 -7.73
C GLU A 37 1.45 -14.14 -7.54
N GLN A 38 1.92 -14.86 -8.57
CA GLN A 38 3.21 -15.57 -8.51
C GLN A 38 4.38 -14.61 -8.47
N HIS A 39 4.31 -13.55 -9.28
CA HIS A 39 5.31 -12.49 -9.28
C HIS A 39 5.34 -11.76 -7.93
N ASP A 40 4.20 -11.47 -7.32
CA ASP A 40 4.12 -10.80 -6.03
C ASP A 40 4.76 -11.61 -4.91
N VAL A 41 4.56 -12.94 -4.90
CA VAL A 41 5.24 -13.83 -3.97
C VAL A 41 6.76 -13.78 -4.16
N LEU A 42 7.24 -13.85 -5.41
CA LEU A 42 8.67 -13.77 -5.74
C LEU A 42 9.25 -12.41 -5.32
N TYR A 43 8.57 -11.31 -5.63
CA TYR A 43 9.02 -9.95 -5.32
C TYR A 43 9.08 -9.73 -3.80
N LYS A 44 8.09 -10.24 -3.04
CA LYS A 44 8.12 -10.22 -1.57
C LYS A 44 9.31 -10.97 -1.00
N GLN A 45 9.61 -12.16 -1.52
CA GLN A 45 10.80 -12.93 -1.10
C GLN A 45 12.11 -12.17 -1.38
N PHE A 46 12.21 -11.53 -2.54
CA PHE A 46 13.36 -10.70 -2.88
C PHE A 46 13.50 -9.50 -1.94
N CYS A 47 12.41 -8.79 -1.62
CA CYS A 47 12.43 -7.70 -0.65
C CYS A 47 12.82 -8.17 0.76
N ASN A 48 12.34 -9.34 1.19
CA ASN A 48 12.72 -9.93 2.48
C ASN A 48 14.24 -10.20 2.55
N LYS A 49 14.84 -10.72 1.47
CA LYS A 49 16.29 -10.93 1.38
C LYS A 49 17.08 -9.62 1.54
N ILE A 50 16.58 -8.51 0.98
CA ILE A 50 17.20 -7.18 1.12
C ILE A 50 17.07 -6.66 2.55
N ARG A 51 15.91 -6.85 3.19
CA ARG A 51 15.70 -6.48 4.60
C ARG A 51 16.68 -7.21 5.51
N GLU A 52 16.85 -8.51 5.30
CA GLU A 52 17.81 -9.33 6.05
C GLU A 52 19.25 -8.87 5.82
N SER A 53 19.64 -8.53 4.58
CA SER A 53 21.02 -8.13 4.27
C SER A 53 21.39 -6.75 4.81
N LEU A 54 20.44 -5.81 4.80
CA LEU A 54 20.61 -4.45 5.30
C LEU A 54 20.26 -4.30 6.78
N ASN A 55 19.71 -5.36 7.41
CA ASN A 55 19.22 -5.37 8.78
C ASN A 55 18.22 -4.22 9.06
N ILE A 56 17.22 -4.09 8.18
CA ILE A 56 16.13 -3.09 8.23
C ILE A 56 14.79 -3.75 7.95
N GLU A 57 13.71 -3.28 8.58
CA GLU A 57 12.38 -3.93 8.52
C GLU A 57 11.40 -3.23 7.54
N ASN A 58 11.78 -2.05 7.05
CA ASN A 58 10.89 -1.09 6.40
C ASN A 58 11.19 -0.86 4.90
N VAL A 59 11.88 -1.80 4.25
CA VAL A 59 12.06 -1.78 2.79
C VAL A 59 10.79 -2.27 2.14
N ILE A 60 10.09 -1.40 1.43
CA ILE A 60 8.80 -1.74 0.84
C ILE A 60 8.90 -1.91 -0.68
N GLY A 61 9.97 -1.45 -1.30
CA GLY A 61 10.26 -1.80 -2.68
C GLY A 61 11.66 -1.37 -3.07
N VAL A 62 12.00 -1.65 -4.32
CA VAL A 62 13.27 -1.23 -4.91
C VAL A 62 13.09 -0.78 -6.35
N ALA A 63 14.01 0.05 -6.81
CA ALA A 63 14.10 0.50 -8.20
C ALA A 63 15.53 0.34 -8.72
N LEU A 64 15.65 0.10 -10.02
CA LEU A 64 16.93 0.12 -10.72
C LEU A 64 17.13 1.53 -11.30
N SER A 65 18.35 2.05 -11.27
CA SER A 65 18.68 3.31 -11.93
C SER A 65 18.51 3.21 -13.45
N ASP A 66 18.26 4.35 -14.11
CA ASP A 66 18.06 4.41 -15.56
C ASP A 66 19.27 3.89 -16.36
N ASP A 67 20.48 4.01 -15.80
CA ASP A 67 21.71 3.51 -16.38
C ASP A 67 22.07 2.07 -15.95
N GLU A 68 21.19 1.46 -15.15
CA GLU A 68 21.26 0.10 -14.63
C GLU A 68 22.51 -0.24 -13.80
N LYS A 69 23.13 0.77 -13.17
CA LYS A 69 24.33 0.61 -12.34
C LYS A 69 24.07 0.68 -10.85
N GLU A 70 22.91 1.19 -10.43
CA GLU A 70 22.58 1.38 -9.03
C GLU A 70 21.21 0.79 -8.74
N VAL A 71 21.05 0.21 -7.55
CA VAL A 71 19.75 -0.16 -6.99
C VAL A 71 19.39 0.84 -5.90
N TYR A 72 18.22 1.45 -6.04
CA TYR A 72 17.61 2.33 -5.05
C TYR A 72 16.65 1.53 -4.18
N VAL A 73 16.88 1.57 -2.88
CA VAL A 73 16.08 0.89 -1.86
C VAL A 73 15.46 1.96 -0.95
N PRO A 74 14.29 2.51 -1.30
CA PRO A 74 13.58 3.43 -0.44
C PRO A 74 13.11 2.73 0.86
N PHE A 75 13.25 3.44 1.98
CA PHE A 75 12.72 3.00 3.26
C PHE A 75 11.69 4.01 3.78
N PHE A 76 10.72 3.49 4.53
CA PHE A 76 9.56 4.26 5.02
C PHE A 76 9.42 4.13 6.54
N ALA A 77 8.69 5.04 7.17
CA ALA A 77 8.46 5.01 8.61
C ALA A 77 7.49 3.89 9.04
N ILE A 78 6.91 3.17 8.09
CA ILE A 78 6.01 2.05 8.31
C ILE A 78 6.71 0.73 8.02
N ASP A 79 6.41 -0.28 8.83
CA ASP A 79 6.94 -1.61 8.62
C ASP A 79 6.31 -2.26 7.39
N ALA A 80 7.12 -3.04 6.67
CA ALA A 80 6.61 -3.83 5.57
C ALA A 80 5.87 -5.06 6.13
N THR A 81 4.54 -5.06 6.06
CA THR A 81 3.74 -6.22 6.46
C THR A 81 3.20 -6.97 5.23
N GLU A 82 2.80 -8.24 5.40
CA GLU A 82 2.25 -9.05 4.31
C GLU A 82 0.98 -8.47 3.68
N LYS A 83 0.29 -7.57 4.39
CA LYS A 83 -1.01 -6.97 4.04
C LYS A 83 -0.92 -5.58 3.43
N ASN A 84 0.28 -5.04 3.18
CA ASN A 84 0.42 -3.70 2.62
C ASN A 84 0.06 -3.74 1.12
N SER A 85 -1.02 -3.05 0.72
CA SER A 85 -1.35 -2.79 -0.69
C SER A 85 -0.95 -1.35 -1.06
N TYR A 86 -0.03 -1.20 -2.01
CA TYR A 86 0.51 0.09 -2.42
C TYR A 86 1.09 0.02 -3.82
N THR A 87 1.15 1.16 -4.49
CA THR A 87 1.97 1.37 -5.67
C THR A 87 3.20 2.22 -5.31
N LEU A 88 4.40 1.73 -5.61
CA LEU A 88 5.63 2.52 -5.47
C LEU A 88 5.78 3.44 -6.69
N GLY A 89 6.03 4.72 -6.45
CA GLY A 89 6.31 5.71 -7.49
C GLY A 89 7.53 6.57 -7.15
N TYR A 90 7.97 7.35 -8.13
CA TYR A 90 9.05 8.32 -7.98
C TYR A 90 8.57 9.70 -8.44
N ASN A 91 8.75 10.71 -7.57
CA ASN A 91 8.46 12.09 -7.89
C ASN A 91 9.73 12.79 -8.39
N PHE A 92 9.78 13.10 -9.69
CA PHE A 92 10.93 13.76 -10.31
C PHE A 92 11.14 15.22 -9.85
N GLU A 93 10.08 15.92 -9.43
CA GLU A 93 10.19 17.30 -8.95
C GLU A 93 10.82 17.35 -7.55
N GLU A 94 10.44 16.39 -6.69
CA GLU A 94 10.95 16.28 -5.32
C GLU A 94 12.21 15.41 -5.22
N GLY A 95 12.52 14.65 -6.26
CA GLY A 95 13.66 13.71 -6.28
C GLY A 95 13.52 12.59 -5.26
N ASN A 96 12.30 12.13 -4.97
CA ASN A 96 12.03 11.18 -3.89
C ASN A 96 11.02 10.10 -4.29
N PHE A 97 11.15 8.94 -3.67
CA PHE A 97 10.18 7.85 -3.78
C PHE A 97 8.95 8.12 -2.93
N TYR A 98 7.81 7.60 -3.37
CA TYR A 98 6.58 7.63 -2.61
C TYR A 98 5.81 6.31 -2.77
N MET A 99 4.99 5.98 -1.78
CA MET A 99 3.95 4.96 -1.90
C MET A 99 2.60 5.64 -2.05
N GLU A 100 1.88 5.29 -3.10
CA GLU A 100 0.45 5.55 -3.20
C GLU A 100 -0.28 4.38 -2.54
N LEU A 101 -1.02 4.68 -1.47
CA LEU A 101 -1.90 3.69 -0.86
C LEU A 101 -3.04 3.41 -1.83
N GLU A 102 -3.28 2.13 -2.11
CA GLU A 102 -4.47 1.73 -2.85
C GLU A 102 -5.70 2.18 -2.07
N GLN A 103 -6.47 3.10 -2.67
CA GLN A 103 -7.76 3.46 -2.12
C GLN A 103 -8.74 2.40 -2.54
N HIS A 104 -9.39 1.76 -1.57
CA HIS A 104 -10.60 1.02 -1.85
C HIS A 104 -11.56 1.95 -2.63
N PRO A 105 -12.17 1.47 -3.73
CA PRO A 105 -13.19 2.25 -4.42
C PRO A 105 -14.28 2.66 -3.41
N SER A 106 -14.85 3.85 -3.57
CA SER A 106 -15.92 4.28 -2.66
C SER A 106 -17.07 3.27 -2.72
N LEU A 107 -17.74 3.05 -1.59
CA LEU A 107 -18.89 2.15 -1.52
C LEU A 107 -19.95 2.46 -2.60
N GLU A 108 -20.15 3.74 -2.91
CA GLU A 108 -21.06 4.19 -3.99
C GLU A 108 -20.68 3.64 -5.37
N ILE A 109 -19.38 3.52 -5.68
CA ILE A 109 -18.90 2.98 -6.96
C ILE A 109 -19.11 1.47 -6.99
N ILE A 110 -18.75 0.78 -5.90
CA ILE A 110 -18.97 -0.67 -5.78
C ILE A 110 -20.46 -1.00 -5.88
N ASP A 111 -21.31 -0.19 -5.23
CA ASP A 111 -22.77 -0.35 -5.29
C ASP A 111 -23.32 -0.16 -6.72
N LEU A 112 -22.78 0.79 -7.49
CA LEU A 112 -23.14 0.97 -8.90
C LEU A 112 -22.72 -0.24 -9.76
N GLU A 113 -21.48 -0.71 -9.62
CA GLU A 113 -20.97 -1.88 -10.35
C GLU A 113 -21.77 -3.15 -10.01
N ILE A 114 -22.20 -3.31 -8.75
CA ILE A 114 -23.08 -4.42 -8.34
C ILE A 114 -24.41 -4.38 -9.09
N GLU A 115 -25.02 -3.20 -9.25
CA GLU A 115 -26.27 -3.06 -10.00
C GLU A 115 -26.07 -3.30 -11.49
N GLU A 116 -24.97 -2.82 -12.08
CA GLU A 116 -24.62 -3.07 -13.48
C GLU A 116 -24.45 -4.58 -13.76
N VAL A 117 -23.70 -5.30 -12.93
CA VAL A 117 -23.49 -6.75 -13.09
C VAL A 117 -24.80 -7.53 -12.88
N LYS A 118 -25.69 -7.08 -11.99
CA LYS A 118 -27.03 -7.70 -11.87
C LYS A 118 -27.84 -7.55 -13.16
N GLU A 119 -27.79 -6.40 -13.82
CA GLU A 119 -28.42 -6.22 -15.13
C GLU A 119 -27.80 -7.16 -16.16
N GLU A 120 -26.47 -7.29 -16.20
CA GLU A 120 -25.78 -8.22 -17.10
C GLU A 120 -26.20 -9.68 -16.90
N ILE A 121 -26.41 -10.12 -15.65
CA ILE A 121 -26.95 -11.45 -15.33
C ILE A 121 -28.36 -11.62 -15.90
N GLU A 122 -29.23 -10.59 -15.80
CA GLU A 122 -30.59 -10.65 -16.34
C GLU A 122 -30.61 -10.74 -17.88
N PHE A 123 -29.62 -10.16 -18.55
CA PHE A 123 -29.49 -10.15 -20.01
C PHE A 123 -28.58 -11.24 -20.57
N ALA A 124 -28.00 -12.09 -19.72
CA ALA A 124 -27.10 -13.16 -20.15
C ALA A 124 -27.79 -14.10 -21.14
N VAL A 125 -27.12 -14.35 -22.27
CA VAL A 125 -27.69 -15.10 -23.39
C VAL A 125 -27.48 -16.61 -23.22
N ASP A 126 -26.46 -17.00 -22.45
CA ASP A 126 -26.21 -18.38 -22.08
C ASP A 126 -25.76 -18.55 -20.61
N PHE A 127 -25.67 -19.82 -20.20
CA PHE A 127 -25.36 -20.19 -18.82
C PHE A 127 -23.92 -19.88 -18.42
N GLU A 128 -22.98 -19.92 -19.37
CA GLU A 128 -21.58 -19.72 -19.04
C GLU A 128 -21.30 -18.24 -18.82
N ASP A 129 -21.89 -17.37 -19.65
CA ASP A 129 -21.92 -15.92 -19.44
C ASP A 129 -22.56 -15.57 -18.08
N ALA A 130 -23.73 -16.14 -17.80
CA ALA A 130 -24.42 -15.90 -16.52
C ALA A 130 -23.59 -16.34 -15.31
N LYS A 131 -22.82 -17.41 -15.44
CA LYS A 131 -21.96 -17.92 -14.38
C LYS A 131 -20.76 -16.98 -14.13
N GLU A 132 -20.12 -16.48 -15.18
CA GLU A 132 -19.03 -15.50 -15.06
C GLU A 132 -19.51 -14.23 -14.35
N PHE A 133 -20.66 -13.70 -14.74
CA PHE A 133 -21.24 -12.52 -14.08
C PHE A 133 -21.63 -12.78 -12.61
N VAL A 134 -22.12 -13.97 -12.28
CA VAL A 134 -22.39 -14.35 -10.87
C VAL A 134 -21.11 -14.44 -10.05
N GLU A 135 -20.02 -14.97 -10.61
CA GLU A 135 -18.71 -14.99 -9.95
C GLU A 135 -18.18 -13.58 -9.71
N GLN A 136 -18.31 -12.69 -10.70
CA GLN A 136 -17.97 -11.27 -10.57
C GLN A 136 -18.82 -10.57 -9.50
N LEU A 137 -20.14 -10.82 -9.48
CA LEU A 137 -21.05 -10.26 -8.47
C LEU A 137 -20.67 -10.66 -7.04
N ASN A 138 -20.28 -11.91 -6.84
CA ASN A 138 -19.80 -12.38 -5.53
C ASN A 138 -18.51 -11.65 -5.12
N GLY A 139 -17.56 -11.49 -6.05
CA GLY A 139 -16.33 -10.73 -5.80
C GLY A 139 -16.60 -9.27 -5.41
N LEU A 140 -17.56 -8.61 -6.07
CA LEU A 140 -17.98 -7.25 -5.72
C LEU A 140 -18.62 -7.16 -4.32
N HIS A 141 -19.43 -8.15 -3.93
CA HIS A 141 -20.00 -8.22 -2.59
C HIS A 141 -18.91 -8.37 -1.51
N GLU A 142 -17.92 -9.23 -1.73
CA GLU A 142 -16.78 -9.39 -0.82
C GLU A 142 -15.95 -8.09 -0.73
N LEU A 143 -15.68 -7.45 -1.87
CA LEU A 143 -14.97 -6.17 -1.92
C LEU A 143 -15.72 -5.06 -1.16
N ARG A 144 -17.05 -5.02 -1.31
CA ARG A 144 -17.91 -4.07 -0.59
C ARG A 144 -17.83 -4.26 0.93
N GLU A 145 -17.89 -5.51 1.40
CA GLU A 145 -17.78 -5.83 2.82
C GLU A 145 -16.41 -5.44 3.38
N ALA A 146 -15.34 -5.79 2.68
CA ALA A 146 -13.98 -5.41 3.06
C ALA A 146 -13.81 -3.88 3.14
N THR A 147 -14.33 -3.17 2.14
CA THR A 147 -14.28 -1.71 2.09
C THR A 147 -15.06 -1.06 3.22
N ALA A 148 -16.27 -1.55 3.54
CA ALA A 148 -17.06 -1.04 4.65
C ALA A 148 -16.36 -1.24 6.00
N SER A 149 -15.78 -2.43 6.22
CA SER A 149 -15.01 -2.75 7.43
C SER A 149 -13.75 -1.87 7.57
N TYR A 150 -13.07 -1.60 6.45
CA TYR A 150 -11.94 -0.68 6.42
C TYR A 150 -12.34 0.75 6.81
N LEU A 151 -13.44 1.27 6.25
CA LEU A 151 -13.95 2.61 6.58
C LEU A 151 -14.33 2.72 8.06
N GLU A 152 -15.01 1.72 8.62
CA GLU A 152 -15.36 1.69 10.05
C GLU A 152 -14.09 1.70 10.94
N SER A 153 -13.03 1.00 10.51
CA SER A 153 -11.75 0.98 11.22
C SER A 153 -11.06 2.35 11.17
N LEU A 154 -11.13 3.07 10.04
CA LEU A 154 -10.61 4.43 9.92
C LEU A 154 -11.35 5.42 10.83
N GLU A 155 -12.69 5.33 10.91
CA GLU A 155 -13.49 6.17 11.82
C GLU A 155 -13.07 5.96 13.29
N LYS A 156 -12.86 4.71 13.71
CA LYS A 156 -12.35 4.38 15.05
C LYS A 156 -10.96 4.96 15.29
N LEU A 157 -10.06 4.87 14.31
CA LEU A 157 -8.72 5.46 14.42
C LEU A 157 -8.79 6.99 14.54
N GLU A 158 -9.69 7.64 13.80
CA GLU A 158 -9.91 9.08 13.90
C GLU A 158 -10.41 9.48 15.30
N GLU A 159 -11.34 8.72 15.88
CA GLU A 159 -11.80 8.92 17.26
C GLU A 159 -10.66 8.78 18.28
N ILE A 160 -9.84 7.74 18.16
CA ILE A 160 -8.67 7.53 19.01
C ILE A 160 -7.70 8.70 18.88
N ALA A 161 -7.39 9.14 17.66
CA ALA A 161 -6.50 10.26 17.41
C ALA A 161 -7.02 11.57 18.05
N LYS A 162 -8.33 11.84 17.96
CA LYS A 162 -8.98 12.98 18.63
C LYS A 162 -8.86 12.89 20.15
N GLN A 163 -9.08 11.72 20.73
CA GLN A 163 -8.92 11.50 22.17
C GLN A 163 -7.49 11.74 22.63
N ILE A 164 -6.49 11.23 21.90
CA ILE A 164 -5.07 11.45 22.20
C ILE A 164 -4.73 12.93 22.13
N GLN A 165 -5.15 13.64 21.08
CA GLN A 165 -4.93 15.09 20.97
C GLN A 165 -5.54 15.85 22.14
N MET A 166 -6.75 15.49 22.57
CA MET A 166 -7.39 16.09 23.73
C MET A 166 -6.61 15.81 25.03
N LEU A 167 -6.13 14.58 25.23
CA LEU A 167 -5.32 14.22 26.39
C LEU A 167 -3.99 14.97 26.42
N VAL A 168 -3.31 15.11 25.28
CA VAL A 168 -2.07 15.90 25.16
C VAL A 168 -2.34 17.37 25.48
N ALA A 169 -3.41 17.95 24.92
CA ALA A 169 -3.81 19.31 25.21
C ALA A 169 -4.10 19.51 26.71
N MET A 170 -4.82 18.57 27.35
CA MET A 170 -5.09 18.60 28.79
C MET A 170 -3.80 18.51 29.60
N ALA A 171 -2.87 17.61 29.26
CA ALA A 171 -1.59 17.49 29.94
C ALA A 171 -0.77 18.79 29.86
N CYS A 172 -0.75 19.45 28.70
CA CYS A 172 -0.11 20.77 28.52
C CYS A 172 -0.78 21.88 29.35
N ILE A 173 -2.11 21.84 29.52
CA ILE A 173 -2.86 22.81 30.34
C ILE A 173 -2.67 22.55 31.84
N THR A 174 -2.53 21.29 32.28
CA THR A 174 -2.36 20.93 33.70
C THR A 174 -0.91 20.97 34.20
N CYS A 175 0.09 21.06 33.31
CA CYS A 175 1.51 21.15 33.65
C CYS A 175 2.19 22.55 33.56
N PRO A 176 1.59 23.71 33.93
CA PRO A 176 2.35 24.97 33.95
C PRO A 176 3.39 25.06 35.09
N ASN A 177 3.29 24.22 36.13
CA ASN A 177 3.99 24.45 37.41
C ASN A 177 5.13 23.50 37.76
N VAL A 178 5.42 22.47 36.96
CA VAL A 178 6.53 21.53 37.28
C VAL A 178 7.90 22.08 36.85
N LEU A 179 7.96 23.06 35.94
CA LEU A 179 9.22 23.63 35.45
C LEU A 179 9.72 24.87 36.22
N LYS A 180 9.04 25.28 37.31
CA LYS A 180 9.42 26.48 38.10
C LYS A 180 10.11 26.20 39.44
N GLN A 181 10.39 24.95 39.82
CA GLN A 181 10.94 24.65 41.15
C GLN A 181 12.45 24.37 41.21
N ASN A 182 13.21 24.59 40.13
CA ASN A 182 14.68 24.52 40.17
C ASN A 182 15.32 25.86 39.74
N LYS A 183 15.18 26.90 40.57
CA LYS A 183 16.06 28.07 40.58
C LYS A 183 16.47 28.39 42.00
#